data_AF-A0A0C3JRZ5-F1
#
_entry.id   AF-A0A0C3JRZ5-F1
#
_cell.length_a   1.000
_cell.length_b   1.000
_cell.length_c   1.000
_cell.angle_alpha   90.00
_cell.angle_beta   90.00
_cell.angle_gamma   90.00
#
_symmetry.space_group_name_H-M   'P 1'
#
loop_
_entity.id
_entity.type
_entity.pdbx_description
1 polymer ?
#
loop_
_entity_poly.entity_id
_entity_poly.type
_entity_poly.pdbx_seq_one_letter_code
_entity_poly.pdbx_strand_id
1 'polypeptide(L)'
;MARCTDLFCNIERVIEEGMLLGQEADLSDDDSLDASIPQKMSPTIRERLKRDYETLLQQAPSLKVLINDPKKKKVIDTIVAEMNITIGQIRSDDATRLRAYIGQYVAPRPLEAGVSPPIMSVGSKSGMGVNHPVLARMLCPASARDEFIKNPSRTRQQLIEGNIRMTAEEFPLFLWEGDPPAVQWDEENQSDGLFKGYVLERVMRHIFTGPSTALGEQSRGTRPCNAILHGMTSVEPEHIAYASVQARYAMSSKNKWGEVDGDFNYRKFYYGIIKMIRECPDEDWVVDLKKWWNMKIFRNESGRDSGAGAIGDFNTEEAASSTSSLQKMQAQMAARVAAKQRVNARPPTPPRSSPPLSRTGQDEHALARPSPSSHHSGRAEDENASAGPSFSSLSSEHTTPSPAKVKKVSKKHLHVRVLSFDHNSDPEEESTPTLRRSPRKNAPNTNVEGAAITPKRPARKHTSTSAASKSGKSKAKSRR
;
A
#
# COMPACT_ATOMS: atom_id res chain seq x y z
N MET A 1 -0.42 -19.07 1.49
CA MET A 1 0.88 -18.37 1.75
C MET A 1 0.92 -16.99 1.06
N ALA A 2 1.90 -16.69 0.19
CA ALA A 2 2.32 -15.34 -0.25
C ALA A 2 1.28 -14.20 -0.41
N ARG A 3 0.12 -14.45 -1.04
CA ARG A 3 -0.89 -13.41 -1.36
C ARG A 3 -2.01 -13.25 -0.32
N CYS A 4 -2.23 -14.28 0.50
CA CYS A 4 -3.48 -14.48 1.25
C CYS A 4 -3.26 -15.02 2.68
N THR A 5 -2.02 -15.02 3.18
CA THR A 5 -1.67 -15.60 4.48
C THR A 5 -0.58 -14.76 5.15
N ASP A 6 0.63 -14.77 4.59
CA ASP A 6 1.71 -13.86 4.98
C ASP A 6 2.62 -13.62 3.77
N LEU A 7 3.05 -12.38 3.60
CA LEU A 7 3.98 -11.91 2.58
C LEU A 7 5.45 -12.12 2.97
N PHE A 8 5.70 -12.28 4.27
CA PHE A 8 7.02 -12.36 4.91
C PHE A 8 7.23 -13.67 5.68
N CYS A 9 6.36 -14.67 5.50
CA CYS A 9 6.55 -16.01 6.04
C CYS A 9 7.86 -16.62 5.51
N ASN A 10 8.64 -17.22 6.41
CA ASN A 10 9.59 -18.28 6.07
C ASN A 10 8.91 -19.61 6.39
N ILE A 11 8.74 -20.48 5.39
CA ILE A 11 8.06 -21.77 5.54
C ILE A 11 8.80 -22.71 6.51
N GLU A 12 10.12 -22.58 6.62
CA GLU A 12 10.97 -23.29 7.57
C GLU A 12 10.54 -22.97 9.01
N ARG A 13 10.60 -21.69 9.39
CA ARG A 13 10.17 -21.18 10.69
C ARG A 13 8.69 -21.47 10.99
N VAL A 14 7.81 -21.40 9.99
CA VAL A 14 6.37 -21.73 10.16
C VAL A 14 6.17 -23.22 10.50
N ILE A 15 6.98 -24.12 9.94
CA ILE A 15 6.92 -25.55 10.27
C ILE A 15 7.56 -25.82 11.64
N GLU A 16 8.76 -25.30 11.90
CA GLU A 16 9.50 -25.57 13.15
C GLU A 16 8.76 -25.03 14.39
N GLU A 17 8.37 -23.75 14.37
CA GLU A 17 7.65 -23.13 15.50
C GLU A 17 6.20 -23.67 15.57
N GLY A 18 5.57 -23.93 14.41
CA GLY A 18 4.21 -24.48 14.34
C GLY A 18 4.09 -25.91 14.89
N MET A 19 5.15 -26.72 14.77
CA MET A 19 5.24 -28.02 15.43
C MET A 19 5.30 -27.88 16.96
N LEU A 20 6.15 -26.99 17.49
CA LEU A 20 6.30 -26.77 18.93
C LEU A 20 4.98 -26.25 19.55
N LEU A 21 4.34 -25.27 18.91
CA LEU A 21 3.05 -24.72 19.35
C LEU A 21 1.86 -25.69 19.17
N GLY A 22 2.04 -26.74 18.37
CA GLY A 22 1.11 -27.88 18.33
C GLY A 22 1.30 -28.81 19.53
N GLN A 23 2.56 -29.13 19.87
CA GLN A 23 2.90 -30.01 20.99
C GLN A 23 2.54 -29.38 22.35
N GLU A 24 2.76 -28.07 22.54
CA GLU A 24 2.28 -27.34 23.73
C GLU A 24 0.75 -27.44 23.94
N ALA A 25 -0.04 -27.66 22.88
CA ALA A 25 -1.50 -27.72 22.94
C ALA A 25 -2.08 -29.15 23.12
N ASP A 26 -1.27 -30.19 22.89
CA ASP A 26 -1.64 -31.60 23.10
C ASP A 26 -1.20 -32.13 24.49
N LEU A 27 -0.48 -31.33 25.28
CA LEU A 27 -0.05 -31.65 26.65
C LEU A 27 -1.11 -31.23 27.69
N SER A 28 -1.40 -32.11 28.65
CA SER A 28 -2.16 -31.79 29.86
C SER A 28 -1.29 -31.08 30.90
N ASP A 29 -1.91 -30.25 31.76
CA ASP A 29 -1.26 -29.33 32.73
C ASP A 29 -0.25 -29.95 33.73
N ASP A 30 -0.10 -31.28 33.78
CA ASP A 30 0.68 -32.03 34.77
C ASP A 30 2.09 -32.43 34.25
N ASP A 31 2.31 -32.52 32.94
CA ASP A 31 3.54 -33.03 32.31
C ASP A 31 4.48 -31.91 31.81
N SER A 32 4.89 -30.99 32.69
CA SER A 32 5.76 -29.87 32.32
C SER A 32 7.25 -30.27 32.21
N LEU A 33 7.76 -30.45 30.98
CA LEU A 33 9.19 -30.61 30.71
C LEU A 33 9.76 -29.53 29.77
N ASP A 34 10.90 -28.97 30.19
CA ASP A 34 11.78 -28.01 29.50
C ASP A 34 11.12 -26.81 28.78
N ALA A 35 10.68 -25.84 29.56
CA ALA A 35 10.06 -24.59 29.09
C ALA A 35 11.03 -23.57 28.41
N SER A 36 12.15 -24.01 27.83
CA SER A 36 13.22 -23.12 27.35
C SER A 36 13.04 -22.56 25.92
N ILE A 37 12.14 -23.14 25.10
CA ILE A 37 12.00 -22.80 23.67
C ILE A 37 10.50 -22.83 23.24
N PRO A 38 9.62 -21.89 23.69
CA PRO A 38 9.47 -20.64 22.93
C PRO A 38 8.96 -19.43 23.76
N GLN A 39 9.57 -19.13 24.93
CA GLN A 39 9.16 -17.98 25.77
C GLN A 39 9.62 -16.58 25.27
N LYS A 40 10.47 -16.50 24.24
CA LYS A 40 11.04 -15.21 23.75
C LYS A 40 10.22 -14.49 22.67
N MET A 41 9.01 -14.96 22.35
CA MET A 41 8.21 -14.46 21.23
C MET A 41 6.90 -13.86 21.71
N SER A 42 6.55 -12.68 21.18
CA SER A 42 5.33 -11.99 21.57
C SER A 42 4.07 -12.77 21.16
N PRO A 43 2.94 -12.65 21.91
CA PRO A 43 1.70 -13.38 21.60
C PRO A 43 1.24 -13.21 20.15
N THR A 44 1.27 -11.98 19.61
CA THR A 44 0.91 -11.68 18.21
C THR A 44 1.76 -12.46 17.19
N ILE A 45 3.04 -12.71 17.47
CA ILE A 45 3.93 -13.51 16.60
C ILE A 45 3.59 -15.01 16.72
N ARG A 46 3.37 -15.48 17.94
CA ARG A 46 2.97 -16.87 18.26
C ARG A 46 1.66 -17.24 17.56
N GLU A 47 0.64 -16.40 17.68
CA GLU A 47 -0.66 -16.56 17.02
C GLU A 47 -0.56 -16.51 15.49
N ARG A 48 0.27 -15.62 14.93
CA ARG A 48 0.50 -15.57 13.48
C ARG A 48 1.11 -16.88 12.97
N LEU A 49 2.18 -17.36 13.59
CA LEU A 49 2.86 -18.58 13.16
C LEU A 49 1.96 -19.82 13.28
N LYS A 50 1.14 -19.91 14.34
CA LYS A 50 0.11 -20.95 14.47
C LYS A 50 -0.89 -20.92 13.31
N ARG A 51 -1.45 -19.74 13.00
CA ARG A 51 -2.39 -19.53 11.88
C ARG A 51 -1.76 -19.86 10.52
N ASP A 52 -0.50 -19.46 10.31
CA ASP A 52 0.25 -19.72 9.08
C ASP A 52 0.50 -21.23 8.89
N TYR A 53 0.81 -21.95 9.97
CA TYR A 53 1.03 -23.39 9.99
C TYR A 53 -0.28 -24.17 9.76
N GLU A 54 -1.36 -23.80 10.45
CA GLU A 54 -2.71 -24.36 10.22
C GLU A 54 -3.16 -24.16 8.76
N THR A 55 -2.96 -22.95 8.22
CA THR A 55 -3.26 -22.62 6.81
C THR A 55 -2.40 -23.43 5.83
N LEU A 56 -1.10 -23.60 6.12
CA LEU A 56 -0.17 -24.39 5.31
C LEU A 56 -0.59 -25.86 5.27
N LEU A 57 -0.97 -26.45 6.41
CA LEU A 57 -1.45 -27.84 6.48
C LEU A 57 -2.83 -28.00 5.84
N GLN A 58 -3.72 -27.01 5.92
CA GLN A 58 -4.99 -27.02 5.20
C GLN A 58 -4.79 -26.97 3.68
N GLN A 59 -3.82 -26.17 3.19
CA GLN A 59 -3.49 -26.05 1.77
C GLN A 59 -2.68 -27.25 1.23
N ALA A 60 -1.93 -27.95 2.09
CA ALA A 60 -1.15 -29.14 1.72
C ALA A 60 -1.25 -30.26 2.80
N PRO A 61 -2.38 -30.98 2.94
CA PRO A 61 -2.57 -31.96 4.01
C PRO A 61 -1.55 -33.11 4.03
N SER A 62 -1.01 -33.48 2.87
CA SER A 62 0.06 -34.49 2.75
C SER A 62 1.38 -34.05 3.39
N LEU A 63 1.60 -32.74 3.57
CA LEU A 63 2.79 -32.21 4.23
C LEU A 63 2.84 -32.60 5.72
N LYS A 64 1.69 -32.73 6.41
CA LYS A 64 1.64 -33.19 7.82
C LYS A 64 2.24 -34.58 7.99
N VAL A 65 2.02 -35.47 7.02
CA VAL A 65 2.55 -36.84 7.02
C VAL A 65 4.06 -36.86 6.74
N LEU A 66 4.55 -35.93 5.91
CA LEU A 66 5.98 -35.79 5.64
C LEU A 66 6.74 -35.20 6.84
N ILE A 67 6.21 -34.13 7.44
CA ILE A 67 6.78 -33.46 8.62
C ILE A 67 7.01 -34.44 9.77
N ASN A 68 6.04 -35.34 10.00
CA ASN A 68 6.08 -36.29 11.12
C ASN A 68 6.92 -37.57 10.86
N ASP A 69 7.59 -37.73 9.70
CA ASP A 69 8.53 -38.83 9.44
C ASP A 69 9.98 -38.31 9.39
N PRO A 70 10.81 -38.56 10.42
CA PRO A 70 12.22 -38.15 10.45
C PRO A 70 13.03 -38.63 9.23
N LYS A 71 12.63 -39.73 8.57
CA LYS A 71 13.30 -40.25 7.37
C LYS A 71 13.04 -39.38 6.13
N LYS A 72 12.09 -38.43 6.20
CA LYS A 72 11.75 -37.49 5.12
C LYS A 72 12.44 -36.14 5.23
N LYS A 73 13.25 -35.84 6.27
CA LYS A 73 13.83 -34.50 6.48
C LYS A 73 14.37 -33.85 5.19
N LYS A 74 15.28 -34.51 4.48
CA LYS A 74 15.83 -34.02 3.18
C LYS A 74 14.79 -33.68 2.10
N VAL A 75 13.65 -34.37 2.10
CA VAL A 75 12.52 -34.10 1.20
C VAL A 75 11.74 -32.87 1.65
N ILE A 76 11.53 -32.71 2.96
CA ILE A 76 10.96 -31.48 3.55
C ILE A 76 11.86 -30.29 3.24
N ASP A 77 13.16 -30.38 3.55
CA ASP A 77 14.16 -29.32 3.30
C ASP A 77 14.10 -28.83 1.84
N THR A 78 13.97 -29.76 0.89
CA THR A 78 13.82 -29.47 -0.55
C THR A 78 12.48 -28.78 -0.88
N ILE A 79 11.37 -29.26 -0.32
CA ILE A 79 10.03 -28.67 -0.53
C ILE A 79 9.97 -27.25 0.06
N VAL A 80 10.52 -27.05 1.25
CA VAL A 80 10.56 -25.76 1.96
C VAL A 80 11.38 -24.74 1.16
N ALA A 81 12.54 -25.13 0.62
CA ALA A 81 13.34 -24.29 -0.26
C ALA A 81 12.57 -23.86 -1.52
N GLU A 82 11.94 -24.80 -2.23
CA GLU A 82 11.14 -24.51 -3.43
C GLU A 82 9.89 -23.66 -3.13
N MET A 83 9.23 -23.86 -1.98
CA MET A 83 8.13 -23.00 -1.53
C MET A 83 8.61 -21.57 -1.26
N ASN A 84 9.70 -21.39 -0.51
CA ASN A 84 10.28 -20.07 -0.23
C ASN A 84 10.71 -19.35 -1.53
N ILE A 85 11.32 -20.07 -2.48
CA ILE A 85 11.64 -19.56 -3.83
C ILE A 85 10.37 -19.12 -4.57
N THR A 86 9.33 -19.96 -4.57
CA THR A 86 8.05 -19.70 -5.26
C THR A 86 7.32 -18.48 -4.68
N ILE A 87 7.34 -18.32 -3.35
CA ILE A 87 6.80 -17.14 -2.64
C ILE A 87 7.52 -15.86 -3.09
N GLY A 88 8.86 -15.89 -3.14
CA GLY A 88 9.67 -14.77 -3.63
C GLY A 88 9.42 -14.44 -5.11
N GLN A 89 9.20 -15.46 -5.96
CA GLN A 89 8.83 -15.28 -7.36
C GLN A 89 7.44 -14.63 -7.49
N ILE A 90 6.40 -15.15 -6.81
CA ILE A 90 5.03 -14.63 -6.86
C ILE A 90 4.97 -13.12 -6.54
N ARG A 91 5.64 -12.69 -5.45
CA ARG A 91 5.73 -11.27 -5.06
C ARG A 91 6.38 -10.43 -6.17
N SER A 92 7.44 -10.94 -6.79
CA SER A 92 8.20 -10.25 -7.85
C SER A 92 7.41 -10.16 -9.15
N ASP A 93 6.63 -11.18 -9.46
CA ASP A 93 5.80 -11.28 -10.66
C ASP A 93 4.65 -10.26 -10.62
N ASP A 94 3.92 -10.19 -9.50
CA ASP A 94 2.85 -9.21 -9.29
C ASP A 94 3.39 -7.77 -9.34
N ALA A 95 4.50 -7.50 -8.66
CA ALA A 95 5.17 -6.19 -8.70
C ALA A 95 5.57 -5.77 -10.13
N THR A 96 6.05 -6.73 -10.93
CA THR A 96 6.45 -6.51 -12.32
C THR A 96 5.24 -6.25 -13.22
N ARG A 97 4.12 -6.94 -12.98
CA ARG A 97 2.85 -6.75 -13.72
C ARG A 97 2.24 -5.39 -13.40
N LEU A 98 2.15 -5.03 -12.12
CA LEU A 98 1.63 -3.74 -11.65
C LEU A 98 2.40 -2.54 -12.19
N ARG A 99 3.75 -2.65 -12.31
CA ARG A 99 4.60 -1.59 -12.89
C ARG A 99 4.11 -1.11 -14.26
N ALA A 100 3.54 -1.99 -15.09
CA ALA A 100 3.05 -1.62 -16.42
C ALA A 100 1.80 -0.71 -16.38
N TYR A 101 1.01 -0.77 -15.30
CA TYR A 101 -0.28 -0.08 -15.16
C TYR A 101 -0.28 1.00 -14.08
N ILE A 102 0.72 1.07 -13.20
CA ILE A 102 0.68 1.96 -12.04
C ILE A 102 0.48 3.44 -12.41
N GLY A 103 1.02 3.89 -13.56
CA GLY A 103 0.79 5.25 -14.08
C GLY A 103 -0.66 5.55 -14.46
N GLN A 104 -1.40 4.53 -14.89
CA GLN A 104 -2.86 4.60 -15.08
C GLN A 104 -3.58 4.52 -13.74
N TYR A 105 -3.13 3.67 -12.81
CA TYR A 105 -3.83 3.48 -11.54
C TYR A 105 -3.71 4.68 -10.59
N VAL A 106 -2.65 5.50 -10.67
CA VAL A 106 -2.54 6.75 -9.91
C VAL A 106 -3.23 7.96 -10.56
N ALA A 107 -3.56 7.91 -11.86
CA ALA A 107 -4.38 8.94 -12.51
C ALA A 107 -5.81 8.89 -11.95
N PRO A 108 -6.37 9.97 -11.36
CA PRO A 108 -7.67 9.90 -10.68
C PRO A 108 -8.80 9.40 -11.57
N ARG A 109 -8.93 9.97 -12.78
CA ARG A 109 -9.93 9.60 -13.79
C ARG A 109 -9.21 9.11 -15.05
N PRO A 110 -8.73 7.85 -15.06
CA PRO A 110 -7.76 7.34 -16.04
C PRO A 110 -8.33 7.07 -17.43
N LEU A 111 -9.64 7.28 -17.61
CA LEU A 111 -10.32 7.25 -18.91
C LEU A 111 -10.40 8.65 -19.54
N GLU A 112 -10.23 9.73 -18.76
CA GLU A 112 -10.16 11.11 -19.24
C GLU A 112 -8.70 11.51 -19.55
N ALA A 113 -7.79 11.30 -18.59
CA ALA A 113 -6.42 11.77 -18.67
C ALA A 113 -5.45 10.85 -17.90
N GLY A 114 -4.23 10.72 -18.44
CA GLY A 114 -3.09 10.20 -17.69
C GLY A 114 -2.49 11.25 -16.74
N VAL A 115 -1.58 10.81 -15.86
CA VAL A 115 -0.83 11.75 -15.00
C VAL A 115 0.13 12.63 -15.81
N SER A 116 0.38 13.83 -15.29
CA SER A 116 1.42 14.74 -15.77
C SER A 116 2.52 14.93 -14.70
N PRO A 117 3.82 14.81 -15.03
CA PRO A 117 4.33 14.26 -16.29
C PRO A 117 3.95 12.76 -16.46
N PRO A 118 4.13 12.17 -17.65
CA PRO A 118 3.81 10.76 -17.87
C PRO A 118 4.74 9.80 -17.11
N ILE A 119 4.17 8.81 -16.41
CA ILE A 119 4.94 7.71 -15.80
C ILE A 119 5.24 6.65 -16.86
N MET A 120 6.52 6.55 -17.24
CA MET A 120 6.99 5.54 -18.19
C MET A 120 7.03 4.13 -17.56
N SER A 121 6.30 3.19 -18.15
CA SER A 121 6.29 1.79 -17.71
C SER A 121 7.64 1.08 -17.93
N VAL A 122 8.40 1.46 -18.95
CA VAL A 122 9.70 0.89 -19.35
C VAL A 122 10.90 1.69 -18.82
N GLY A 123 12.09 1.07 -18.81
CA GLY A 123 13.35 1.74 -18.43
C GLY A 123 13.64 1.77 -16.92
N SER A 124 14.29 2.84 -16.45
CA SER A 124 14.63 3.02 -15.03
C SER A 124 13.47 3.61 -14.23
N LYS A 125 13.19 3.09 -13.03
CA LYS A 125 12.25 3.71 -12.07
C LYS A 125 12.82 4.94 -11.35
N SER A 126 14.00 5.45 -11.71
CA SER A 126 14.63 6.62 -11.08
C SER A 126 13.79 7.91 -11.16
N GLY A 127 12.89 8.04 -12.14
CA GLY A 127 11.92 9.15 -12.22
C GLY A 127 10.64 8.96 -11.41
N MET A 128 10.50 7.83 -10.69
CA MET A 128 9.32 7.48 -9.87
C MET A 128 9.56 7.77 -8.38
N GLY A 129 8.64 7.36 -7.50
CA GLY A 129 8.66 7.71 -6.09
C GLY A 129 8.54 9.23 -5.88
N VAL A 130 9.22 9.76 -4.86
CA VAL A 130 9.27 11.21 -4.56
C VAL A 130 9.77 12.07 -5.74
N ASN A 131 10.52 11.49 -6.68
CA ASN A 131 10.98 12.20 -7.87
C ASN A 131 9.84 12.55 -8.84
N HIS A 132 8.67 11.91 -8.74
CA HIS A 132 7.47 12.23 -9.53
C HIS A 132 6.47 13.03 -8.69
N PRO A 133 5.92 14.18 -9.15
CA PRO A 133 5.04 15.01 -8.32
C PRO A 133 3.78 14.27 -7.84
N VAL A 134 3.12 13.51 -8.72
CA VAL A 134 1.92 12.73 -8.34
C VAL A 134 2.27 11.58 -7.39
N LEU A 135 3.41 10.89 -7.56
CA LEU A 135 3.76 9.77 -6.69
C LEU A 135 4.32 10.24 -5.35
N ALA A 136 4.97 11.41 -5.30
CA ALA A 136 5.31 12.09 -4.06
C ALA A 136 4.05 12.37 -3.23
N ARG A 137 2.95 12.83 -3.85
CA ARG A 137 1.65 12.99 -3.17
C ARG A 137 1.10 11.66 -2.64
N MET A 138 1.15 10.60 -3.45
CA MET A 138 0.69 9.25 -3.07
C MET A 138 1.49 8.63 -1.92
N LEU A 139 2.80 8.86 -1.89
CA LEU A 139 3.73 8.25 -0.94
C LEU A 139 4.05 9.14 0.28
N CYS A 140 3.53 10.38 0.29
CA CYS A 140 3.63 11.31 1.41
C CYS A 140 3.07 10.66 2.68
N PRO A 141 3.77 10.71 3.82
CA PRO A 141 3.26 10.21 5.09
C PRO A 141 2.16 11.13 5.60
N ALA A 142 1.15 10.57 6.27
CA ALA A 142 -0.08 11.30 6.57
C ALA A 142 0.10 12.57 7.42
N SER A 143 1.11 12.64 8.33
CA SER A 143 1.41 13.88 9.08
C SER A 143 1.80 15.07 8.19
N ALA A 144 2.35 14.82 7.00
CA ALA A 144 2.80 15.85 6.07
C ALA A 144 1.72 16.23 5.03
N ARG A 145 0.49 15.71 5.15
CA ARG A 145 -0.63 15.99 4.24
C ARG A 145 -0.81 17.48 3.98
N ASP A 146 -0.94 18.25 5.05
CA ASP A 146 -1.38 19.65 4.95
C ASP A 146 -0.26 20.57 4.48
N GLU A 147 1.00 20.22 4.82
CA GLU A 147 2.16 20.82 4.16
C GLU A 147 2.14 20.55 2.65
N PHE A 148 1.88 19.30 2.24
CA PHE A 148 1.86 18.91 0.83
C PHE A 148 0.72 19.58 0.07
N ILE A 149 -0.46 19.76 0.67
CA ILE A 149 -1.58 20.51 0.08
C ILE A 149 -1.21 21.99 -0.05
N LYS A 150 -0.62 22.58 1.00
CA LYS A 150 -0.29 24.02 1.06
C LYS A 150 0.90 24.42 0.20
N ASN A 151 1.89 23.55 0.02
CA ASN A 151 3.06 23.78 -0.84
C ASN A 151 3.65 22.47 -1.40
N PRO A 152 3.02 21.87 -2.43
CA PRO A 152 3.42 20.56 -2.98
C PRO A 152 4.89 20.50 -3.39
N SER A 153 5.42 21.59 -3.95
CA SER A 153 6.81 21.68 -4.42
C SER A 153 7.81 21.65 -3.26
N ARG A 154 7.54 22.39 -2.18
CA ARG A 154 8.41 22.46 -1.01
C ARG A 154 8.38 21.15 -0.22
N THR A 155 7.20 20.60 0.05
CA THR A 155 7.07 19.34 0.80
C THR A 155 7.64 18.16 0.03
N ARG A 156 7.49 18.12 -1.30
CA ARG A 156 8.22 17.17 -2.16
C ARG A 156 9.73 17.33 -2.08
N GLN A 157 10.25 18.56 -2.01
CA GLN A 157 11.68 18.79 -1.84
C GLN A 157 12.17 18.29 -0.46
N GLN A 158 11.43 18.56 0.62
CA GLN A 158 11.71 18.02 1.96
C GLN A 158 11.67 16.48 2.00
N LEU A 159 10.78 15.83 1.24
CA LEU A 159 10.72 14.37 1.07
C LEU A 159 11.91 13.80 0.26
N ILE A 160 12.45 14.57 -0.70
CA ILE A 160 13.64 14.19 -1.49
C ILE A 160 14.91 14.32 -0.63
N GLU A 161 14.96 15.32 0.25
CA GLU A 161 16.08 15.60 1.16
C GLU A 161 16.11 14.71 2.42
N GLY A 162 15.03 13.98 2.70
CA GLY A 162 14.85 13.21 3.94
C GLY A 162 14.45 14.05 5.16
N ASN A 163 14.22 15.35 4.98
CA ASN A 163 13.71 16.27 6.01
C ASN A 163 12.30 15.90 6.50
N ILE A 164 11.51 15.24 5.65
CA ILE A 164 10.28 14.52 6.05
C ILE A 164 10.56 13.02 5.85
N ARG A 165 10.57 12.25 6.94
CA ARG A 165 10.86 10.81 6.89
C ARG A 165 9.63 10.02 6.48
N MET A 166 9.80 9.11 5.53
CA MET A 166 8.79 8.11 5.16
C MET A 166 9.09 6.81 5.92
N THR A 167 8.78 6.75 7.21
CA THR A 167 8.91 5.50 7.99
C THR A 167 7.68 4.60 7.76
N ALA A 168 7.72 3.37 8.29
CA ALA A 168 6.58 2.45 8.27
C ALA A 168 5.54 2.71 9.39
N GLU A 169 5.81 3.67 10.28
CA GLU A 169 4.96 4.04 11.41
C GLU A 169 3.86 5.04 10.99
N GLU A 170 4.01 5.66 9.82
CA GLU A 170 2.99 6.49 9.21
C GLU A 170 2.54 5.90 7.87
N PHE A 171 1.22 5.81 7.72
CA PHE A 171 0.61 5.32 6.50
C PHE A 171 0.71 6.37 5.38
N PRO A 172 1.06 5.96 4.14
CA PRO A 172 1.13 6.86 2.98
C PRO A 172 -0.27 7.20 2.46
N LEU A 173 -0.45 8.45 1.98
CA LEU A 173 -1.77 9.00 1.61
C LEU A 173 -2.58 8.19 0.59
N PHE A 174 -1.96 7.39 -0.29
CA PHE A 174 -2.70 6.58 -1.29
C PHE A 174 -3.66 5.54 -0.69
N LEU A 175 -3.54 5.24 0.60
CA LEU A 175 -4.43 4.33 1.32
C LEU A 175 -5.80 4.96 1.62
N TRP A 176 -5.90 6.30 1.59
CA TRP A 176 -7.14 7.04 1.86
C TRP A 176 -7.94 7.33 0.60
N GLU A 177 -9.26 7.38 0.78
CA GLU A 177 -10.27 7.71 -0.23
C GLU A 177 -10.16 9.15 -0.79
N GLY A 178 -10.80 9.38 -1.94
CA GLY A 178 -10.86 10.68 -2.63
C GLY A 178 -9.74 10.99 -3.64
N ASP A 179 -9.92 12.09 -4.39
CA ASP A 179 -8.87 12.78 -5.16
C ASP A 179 -8.90 14.29 -4.83
N PRO A 180 -7.83 14.88 -4.28
CA PRO A 180 -6.60 14.21 -3.81
C PRO A 180 -6.89 13.11 -2.78
N PRO A 181 -6.02 12.08 -2.65
CA PRO A 181 -6.16 11.10 -1.59
C PRO A 181 -6.22 11.79 -0.23
N ALA A 182 -7.09 11.30 0.65
CA ALA A 182 -7.42 11.93 1.92
C ALA A 182 -8.02 13.35 1.77
N VAL A 183 -8.87 13.59 0.76
CA VAL A 183 -9.59 14.89 0.64
C VAL A 183 -10.56 15.10 1.80
N GLN A 184 -11.32 14.07 2.17
CA GLN A 184 -12.20 13.98 3.35
C GLN A 184 -11.43 13.69 4.65
N TRP A 185 -10.12 13.95 4.69
CA TRP A 185 -9.39 13.92 5.96
C TRP A 185 -9.91 15.04 6.84
N ASP A 186 -10.62 14.63 7.87
CA ASP A 186 -10.93 15.46 9.00
C ASP A 186 -9.80 15.28 10.03
N GLU A 187 -9.42 16.32 10.77
CA GLU A 187 -8.62 16.03 11.96
C GLU A 187 -9.48 15.20 12.91
N GLU A 188 -10.75 15.54 13.11
CA GLU A 188 -11.75 14.69 13.76
C GLU A 188 -12.20 13.49 12.89
N ASN A 189 -11.50 13.13 11.79
CA ASN A 189 -11.38 11.73 11.32
C ASN A 189 -10.19 11.36 10.40
N GLN A 190 -9.36 10.44 10.89
CA GLN A 190 -8.25 9.79 10.16
C GLN A 190 -8.50 8.31 9.84
N SER A 191 -9.51 7.66 10.45
CA SER A 191 -9.94 6.31 10.08
C SER A 191 -10.95 6.30 8.91
N ASP A 192 -11.56 7.44 8.56
CA ASP A 192 -12.40 7.51 7.36
C ASP A 192 -11.57 7.33 6.11
N GLY A 193 -12.17 6.72 5.09
CA GLY A 193 -11.49 6.44 3.83
C GLY A 193 -10.23 5.57 3.93
N LEU A 194 -9.72 5.23 5.14
CA LEU A 194 -8.50 4.47 5.30
C LEU A 194 -8.70 3.04 4.77
N PHE A 195 -7.72 2.60 3.99
CA PHE A 195 -7.77 1.37 3.22
C PHE A 195 -8.91 1.32 2.18
N LYS A 196 -9.50 2.47 1.80
CA LYS A 196 -10.46 2.60 0.68
C LYS A 196 -9.89 3.38 -0.52
N GLY A 197 -8.66 3.87 -0.43
CA GLY A 197 -8.04 4.70 -1.48
C GLY A 197 -8.02 4.08 -2.88
N TYR A 198 -8.33 4.89 -3.90
CA TYR A 198 -8.60 4.40 -5.26
C TYR A 198 -7.42 3.65 -5.89
N VAL A 199 -6.19 4.00 -5.53
CA VAL A 199 -4.98 3.30 -6.00
C VAL A 199 -4.92 1.89 -5.42
N LEU A 200 -5.27 1.73 -4.14
CA LEU A 200 -5.35 0.44 -3.47
C LEU A 200 -6.48 -0.41 -4.06
N GLU A 201 -7.66 0.16 -4.35
CA GLU A 201 -8.75 -0.57 -5.02
C GLU A 201 -8.30 -1.15 -6.38
N ARG A 202 -7.66 -0.32 -7.21
CA ARG A 202 -7.17 -0.72 -8.54
C ARG A 202 -6.09 -1.80 -8.46
N VAL A 203 -5.20 -1.72 -7.47
CA VAL A 203 -4.14 -2.72 -7.23
C VAL A 203 -4.73 -4.03 -6.68
N MET A 204 -5.65 -3.97 -5.71
CA MET A 204 -6.39 -5.14 -5.21
C MET A 204 -7.13 -5.86 -6.34
N ARG A 205 -7.91 -5.13 -7.15
CA ARG A 205 -8.59 -5.68 -8.32
C ARG A 205 -7.60 -6.28 -9.33
N HIS A 206 -6.50 -5.60 -9.66
CA HIS A 206 -5.48 -6.14 -10.57
C HIS A 206 -4.89 -7.47 -10.07
N ILE A 207 -4.56 -7.56 -8.77
CA ILE A 207 -3.97 -8.76 -8.15
C ILE A 207 -5.00 -9.89 -8.08
N PHE A 208 -6.20 -9.63 -7.56
CA PHE A 208 -7.14 -10.69 -7.16
C PHE A 208 -8.19 -11.03 -8.23
N THR A 209 -8.76 -10.04 -8.92
CA THR A 209 -9.77 -10.26 -9.99
C THR A 209 -9.21 -10.15 -11.41
N GLY A 210 -8.03 -9.54 -11.58
CA GLY A 210 -7.23 -9.52 -12.81
C GLY A 210 -7.18 -8.14 -13.50
N PRO A 211 -6.18 -7.87 -14.38
CA PRO A 211 -5.86 -6.52 -14.85
C PRO A 211 -7.00 -5.77 -15.55
N SER A 212 -7.89 -6.45 -16.28
CA SER A 212 -9.03 -5.80 -16.95
C SER A 212 -10.05 -5.23 -15.95
N THR A 213 -10.20 -5.89 -14.79
CA THR A 213 -11.16 -5.47 -13.76
C THR A 213 -10.71 -4.25 -12.98
N ALA A 214 -9.44 -3.84 -13.11
CA ALA A 214 -8.81 -2.86 -12.22
C ALA A 214 -9.55 -1.50 -12.17
N LEU A 215 -10.20 -1.10 -13.25
CA LEU A 215 -10.97 0.16 -13.34
C LEU A 215 -12.48 -0.02 -13.11
N GLY A 216 -12.91 -1.14 -12.49
CA GLY A 216 -14.31 -1.45 -12.20
C GLY A 216 -15.04 -2.26 -13.29
N GLU A 217 -14.41 -2.46 -14.45
CA GLU A 217 -14.97 -3.28 -15.53
C GLU A 217 -15.22 -4.76 -15.12
N GLN A 218 -16.07 -5.45 -15.88
CA GLN A 218 -16.20 -6.90 -15.79
C GLN A 218 -14.90 -7.63 -16.21
N SER A 219 -14.73 -8.87 -15.76
CA SER A 219 -13.57 -9.67 -16.14
C SER A 219 -13.62 -10.05 -17.61
N ARG A 220 -12.55 -9.71 -18.34
CA ARG A 220 -12.31 -10.14 -19.72
C ARG A 220 -11.42 -11.41 -19.78
N GLY A 221 -11.17 -12.03 -18.62
CA GLY A 221 -10.24 -13.16 -18.47
C GLY A 221 -10.90 -14.52 -18.70
N THR A 222 -10.32 -15.34 -19.59
CA THR A 222 -10.79 -16.71 -19.90
C THR A 222 -10.28 -17.77 -18.91
N ARG A 223 -9.80 -17.37 -17.74
CA ARG A 223 -9.25 -18.24 -16.69
C ARG A 223 -9.78 -17.78 -15.33
N PRO A 224 -9.91 -18.69 -14.33
CA PRO A 224 -10.19 -18.30 -12.96
C PRO A 224 -9.22 -17.22 -12.47
N CYS A 225 -9.75 -16.19 -11.82
CA CYS A 225 -8.94 -15.13 -11.22
C CYS A 225 -8.21 -15.63 -9.97
N ASN A 226 -7.21 -14.88 -9.50
CA ASN A 226 -6.45 -15.26 -8.29
C ASN A 226 -7.37 -15.47 -7.08
N ALA A 227 -8.43 -14.67 -6.91
CA ALA A 227 -9.37 -14.86 -5.79
C ALA A 227 -10.03 -16.26 -5.79
N ILE A 228 -10.40 -16.78 -6.96
CA ILE A 228 -10.92 -18.15 -7.09
C ILE A 228 -9.80 -19.18 -6.89
N LEU A 229 -8.61 -18.95 -7.46
CA LEU A 229 -7.47 -19.87 -7.36
C LEU A 229 -6.93 -20.04 -5.93
N HIS A 230 -6.98 -19.00 -5.09
CA HIS A 230 -6.62 -19.06 -3.67
C HIS A 230 -7.82 -19.39 -2.75
N GLY A 231 -8.97 -19.76 -3.32
CA GLY A 231 -10.16 -20.17 -2.58
C GLY A 231 -10.87 -19.05 -1.80
N MET A 232 -10.53 -17.78 -2.02
CA MET A 232 -11.01 -16.64 -1.23
C MET A 232 -12.55 -16.59 -1.21
N THR A 233 -13.12 -16.59 -0.01
CA THR A 233 -14.55 -16.37 0.25
C THR A 233 -14.82 -14.97 0.78
N SER A 234 -13.90 -14.35 1.51
CA SER A 234 -14.00 -12.94 1.93
C SER A 234 -12.63 -12.26 1.92
N VAL A 235 -12.61 -10.92 1.96
CA VAL A 235 -11.37 -10.14 2.02
C VAL A 235 -10.89 -10.05 3.46
N GLU A 236 -9.85 -10.82 3.78
CA GLU A 236 -9.10 -10.73 5.04
C GLU A 236 -8.02 -9.63 5.02
N PRO A 237 -7.63 -9.06 6.18
CA PRO A 237 -6.59 -8.02 6.32
C PRO A 237 -5.28 -8.28 5.57
N GLU A 238 -4.87 -9.54 5.48
CA GLU A 238 -3.64 -10.01 4.82
C GLU A 238 -3.61 -9.63 3.33
N HIS A 239 -4.78 -9.60 2.66
CA HIS A 239 -4.91 -9.19 1.27
C HIS A 239 -4.76 -7.68 1.09
N ILE A 240 -5.39 -6.90 1.99
CA ILE A 240 -5.33 -5.43 2.03
C ILE A 240 -3.87 -4.99 2.27
N ALA A 241 -3.20 -5.64 3.22
CA ALA A 241 -1.78 -5.43 3.50
C ALA A 241 -0.88 -5.83 2.32
N TYR A 242 -1.15 -6.97 1.65
CA TYR A 242 -0.38 -7.42 0.48
C TYR A 242 -0.48 -6.43 -0.67
N ALA A 243 -1.69 -5.99 -1.00
CA ALA A 243 -1.92 -5.03 -2.06
C ALA A 243 -1.38 -3.62 -1.72
N SER A 244 -1.43 -3.22 -0.44
CA SER A 244 -0.81 -1.97 0.02
C SER A 244 0.71 -1.97 -0.16
N VAL A 245 1.38 -3.06 0.22
CA VAL A 245 2.82 -3.25 -0.03
C VAL A 245 3.13 -3.22 -1.53
N GLN A 246 2.35 -3.95 -2.34
CA GLN A 246 2.54 -4.01 -3.79
C GLN A 246 2.30 -2.64 -4.47
N ALA A 247 1.27 -1.89 -4.06
CA ALA A 247 0.99 -0.54 -4.54
C ALA A 247 2.15 0.42 -4.22
N ARG A 248 2.61 0.45 -2.97
CA ARG A 248 3.74 1.29 -2.55
C ARG A 248 5.02 0.92 -3.32
N TYR A 249 5.34 -0.36 -3.45
CA TYR A 249 6.53 -0.80 -4.19
C TYR A 249 6.44 -0.50 -5.70
N ALA A 250 5.26 -0.64 -6.30
CA ALA A 250 5.04 -0.26 -7.71
C ALA A 250 5.30 1.24 -7.93
N MET A 251 4.86 2.10 -7.00
CA MET A 251 5.10 3.56 -7.05
C MET A 251 6.51 4.00 -6.65
N SER A 252 7.25 3.21 -5.87
CA SER A 252 8.63 3.53 -5.44
C SER A 252 9.59 3.75 -6.61
N SER A 253 10.76 4.35 -6.36
CA SER A 253 11.86 4.43 -7.34
C SER A 253 12.73 3.16 -7.43
N LYS A 254 12.50 2.16 -6.58
CA LYS A 254 13.33 0.94 -6.50
C LYS A 254 13.08 0.02 -7.70
N ASN A 255 14.17 -0.44 -8.31
CA ASN A 255 14.17 -1.38 -9.45
C ASN A 255 14.28 -2.87 -9.04
N LYS A 256 14.57 -3.16 -7.76
CA LYS A 256 14.63 -4.52 -7.19
C LYS A 256 13.86 -4.54 -5.87
N TRP A 257 13.23 -5.66 -5.57
CA TRP A 257 12.59 -5.89 -4.27
C TRP A 257 13.64 -5.93 -3.16
N GLY A 258 13.29 -5.37 -2.00
CA GLY A 258 14.01 -5.46 -0.75
C GLY A 258 13.05 -5.12 0.39
N GLU A 259 13.32 -5.59 1.59
CA GLU A 259 12.45 -5.33 2.74
C GLU A 259 12.50 -3.87 3.22
N VAL A 260 13.59 -3.15 2.92
CA VAL A 260 13.84 -1.77 3.35
C VAL A 260 14.05 -0.84 2.15
N ASP A 261 13.42 0.33 2.18
CA ASP A 261 13.33 1.32 1.12
C ASP A 261 13.55 2.74 1.68
N GLY A 262 14.82 3.04 1.98
CA GLY A 262 15.15 4.20 2.82
C GLY A 262 14.79 3.89 4.27
N ASP A 263 14.13 4.81 4.96
CA ASP A 263 13.61 4.60 6.32
C ASP A 263 12.37 3.69 6.36
N PHE A 264 11.81 3.34 5.19
CA PHE A 264 10.58 2.55 5.10
C PHE A 264 10.86 1.05 5.15
N ASN A 265 10.34 0.35 6.16
CA ASN A 265 10.39 -1.11 6.26
C ASN A 265 9.04 -1.73 5.82
N TYR A 266 9.03 -2.50 4.73
CA TYR A 266 7.83 -3.14 4.19
C TYR A 266 7.25 -4.24 5.10
N ARG A 267 8.05 -4.91 5.94
CA ARG A 267 7.58 -5.90 6.92
C ARG A 267 6.81 -5.22 8.05
N LYS A 268 7.37 -4.15 8.63
CA LYS A 268 6.69 -3.33 9.65
C LYS A 268 5.40 -2.73 9.11
N PHE A 269 5.39 -2.25 7.87
CA PHE A 269 4.18 -1.75 7.20
C PHE A 269 3.13 -2.85 6.99
N TYR A 270 3.52 -4.02 6.50
CA TYR A 270 2.62 -5.15 6.25
C TYR A 270 1.92 -5.62 7.54
N TYR A 271 2.70 -5.94 8.58
CA TYR A 271 2.12 -6.34 9.87
C TYR A 271 1.44 -5.17 10.59
N GLY A 272 1.87 -3.93 10.37
CA GLY A 272 1.20 -2.73 10.87
C GLY A 272 -0.23 -2.60 10.35
N ILE A 273 -0.47 -2.86 9.06
CA ILE A 273 -1.83 -2.90 8.48
C ILE A 273 -2.65 -4.06 9.07
N ILE A 274 -2.09 -5.27 9.14
CA ILE A 274 -2.80 -6.43 9.70
C ILE A 274 -3.16 -6.17 11.16
N LYS A 275 -2.23 -5.65 11.95
CA LYS A 275 -2.44 -5.25 13.35
C LYS A 275 -3.52 -4.18 13.46
N MET A 276 -3.46 -3.14 12.63
CA MET A 276 -4.42 -2.03 12.64
C MET A 276 -5.86 -2.50 12.39
N ILE A 277 -6.06 -3.56 11.58
CA ILE A 277 -7.40 -4.09 11.30
C ILE A 277 -7.81 -5.20 12.28
N ARG A 278 -6.90 -6.12 12.64
CA ARG A 278 -7.22 -7.26 13.54
C ARG A 278 -7.28 -6.90 15.02
N GLU A 279 -6.53 -5.89 15.46
CA GLU A 279 -6.53 -5.37 16.84
C GLU A 279 -7.30 -4.03 16.92
N CYS A 280 -8.17 -3.74 15.96
CA CYS A 280 -9.04 -2.56 16.00
C CYS A 280 -10.14 -2.75 17.05
N PRO A 281 -10.31 -1.82 18.01
CA PRO A 281 -11.37 -1.93 19.01
C PRO A 281 -12.76 -1.53 18.47
N ASP A 282 -12.82 -0.78 17.36
CA ASP A 282 -14.08 -0.31 16.75
C ASP A 282 -14.56 -1.32 15.70
N GLU A 283 -15.13 -2.42 16.19
CA GLU A 283 -15.59 -3.56 15.39
C GLU A 283 -16.47 -3.15 14.21
N ASP A 284 -17.33 -2.14 14.37
CA ASP A 284 -18.15 -1.59 13.29
C ASP A 284 -17.30 -1.12 12.10
N TRP A 285 -16.18 -0.42 12.33
CA TRP A 285 -15.28 0.02 11.26
C TRP A 285 -14.58 -1.16 10.57
N VAL A 286 -14.27 -2.23 11.31
CA VAL A 286 -13.70 -3.47 10.72
C VAL A 286 -14.73 -4.19 9.85
N VAL A 287 -15.98 -4.28 10.32
CA VAL A 287 -17.10 -4.87 9.59
C VAL A 287 -17.41 -4.05 8.33
N ASP A 288 -17.50 -2.73 8.43
CA ASP A 288 -17.76 -1.83 7.30
C ASP A 288 -16.62 -1.89 6.27
N LEU A 289 -15.36 -1.90 6.71
CA LEU A 289 -14.20 -2.07 5.83
C LEU A 289 -14.23 -3.42 5.11
N LYS A 290 -14.58 -4.50 5.83
CA LYS A 290 -14.69 -5.85 5.25
C LYS A 290 -15.86 -5.94 4.26
N LYS A 291 -17.03 -5.38 4.59
CA LYS A 291 -18.20 -5.27 3.69
C LYS A 291 -17.87 -4.49 2.41
N TRP A 292 -17.24 -3.32 2.55
CA TRP A 292 -16.79 -2.49 1.43
C TRP A 292 -15.85 -3.27 0.51
N TRP A 293 -14.82 -3.92 1.06
CA TRP A 293 -13.88 -4.71 0.27
C TRP A 293 -14.50 -5.95 -0.37
N ASN A 294 -15.37 -6.66 0.35
CA ASN A 294 -16.15 -7.76 -0.19
C ASN A 294 -17.02 -7.29 -1.38
N MET A 295 -17.66 -6.13 -1.28
CA MET A 295 -18.43 -5.53 -2.38
C MET A 295 -17.51 -5.16 -3.56
N LYS A 296 -16.38 -4.49 -3.34
CA LYS A 296 -15.46 -4.15 -4.46
C LYS A 296 -14.90 -5.40 -5.17
N ILE A 297 -14.58 -6.48 -4.45
CA ILE A 297 -13.90 -7.66 -5.02
C ILE A 297 -14.87 -8.75 -5.50
N PHE A 298 -15.99 -8.96 -4.82
CA PHE A 298 -16.94 -10.05 -5.08
C PHE A 298 -18.34 -9.59 -5.49
N ARG A 299 -18.66 -8.29 -5.38
CA ARG A 299 -19.98 -7.69 -5.60
C ARG A 299 -21.10 -8.18 -4.66
N ASN A 300 -20.71 -8.66 -3.48
CA ASN A 300 -21.61 -9.10 -2.41
C ASN A 300 -20.91 -8.75 -1.08
N GLU A 301 -21.59 -8.07 -0.15
CA GLU A 301 -20.99 -7.63 1.13
C GLU A 301 -20.59 -8.78 2.05
N SER A 302 -21.26 -9.94 1.94
CA SER A 302 -20.91 -11.16 2.69
C SER A 302 -19.67 -11.86 2.14
N GLY A 303 -19.20 -11.45 0.96
CA GLY A 303 -18.10 -12.06 0.23
C GLY A 303 -18.59 -12.89 -0.97
N ARG A 304 -17.73 -13.77 -1.48
CA ARG A 304 -18.06 -14.71 -2.54
C ARG A 304 -18.74 -15.94 -1.94
N ASP A 305 -19.91 -16.28 -2.46
CA ASP A 305 -20.57 -17.54 -2.19
C ASP A 305 -19.62 -18.74 -2.44
N SER A 306 -19.62 -19.70 -1.52
CA SER A 306 -18.85 -20.94 -1.68
C SER A 306 -19.35 -21.79 -2.86
N GLY A 307 -20.56 -21.51 -3.35
CA GLY A 307 -21.12 -22.10 -4.58
C GLY A 307 -20.43 -21.58 -5.85
N ALA A 308 -20.34 -22.44 -6.87
CA ALA A 308 -19.64 -22.15 -8.11
C ALA A 308 -20.46 -21.28 -9.09
N GLY A 309 -20.77 -20.04 -8.71
CA GLY A 309 -21.25 -19.00 -9.62
C GLY A 309 -22.44 -18.19 -9.10
N ALA A 310 -22.16 -16.94 -8.72
CA ALA A 310 -23.14 -15.87 -8.58
C ALA A 310 -22.54 -14.57 -9.14
N ILE A 311 -23.35 -13.77 -9.84
CA ILE A 311 -23.02 -12.43 -10.31
C ILE A 311 -24.24 -11.55 -10.03
N GLY A 312 -24.03 -10.49 -9.24
CA GLY A 312 -25.00 -9.44 -8.93
C GLY A 312 -24.26 -8.16 -8.56
N ASP A 313 -24.96 -7.03 -8.47
CA ASP A 313 -24.44 -5.74 -8.02
C ASP A 313 -25.16 -5.31 -6.72
N PHE A 314 -24.67 -4.26 -6.03
CA PHE A 314 -25.43 -3.07 -5.56
C PHE A 314 -24.58 -2.18 -4.61
N ASN A 315 -24.97 -0.90 -4.40
CA ASN A 315 -24.24 0.15 -3.64
C ASN A 315 -24.79 0.29 -2.18
N THR A 316 -24.28 1.10 -1.21
CA THR A 316 -23.78 2.52 -1.20
C THR A 316 -23.01 2.87 0.12
N GLU A 317 -22.15 3.91 0.13
CA GLU A 317 -21.36 4.55 1.24
C GLU A 317 -22.21 5.44 2.22
N GLU A 318 -21.80 6.16 3.31
CA GLU A 318 -20.56 6.72 3.98
C GLU A 318 -20.88 6.92 5.52
N ALA A 319 -20.16 7.46 6.56
CA ALA A 319 -18.89 8.19 6.89
C ALA A 319 -18.58 8.09 8.45
N ALA A 320 -17.52 8.71 9.03
CA ALA A 320 -17.04 8.46 10.44
C ALA A 320 -16.21 9.57 11.21
N SER A 321 -15.57 9.25 12.39
CA SER A 321 -14.76 10.17 13.27
C SER A 321 -13.51 9.58 14.05
N SER A 322 -12.41 10.34 14.33
CA SER A 322 -11.22 10.03 15.21
C SER A 322 -10.23 11.15 15.76
N THR A 323 -9.13 11.56 15.06
CA THR A 323 -7.93 12.45 15.43
C THR A 323 -6.55 11.89 15.91
N SER A 324 -5.86 11.07 15.10
CA SER A 324 -4.39 11.11 14.81
C SER A 324 -3.89 9.73 14.31
N SER A 325 -2.60 9.55 13.99
CA SER A 325 -2.19 8.64 12.91
C SER A 325 -2.27 7.12 13.15
N LEU A 326 -1.65 6.57 14.21
CA LEU A 326 -1.78 5.13 14.55
C LEU A 326 -2.21 4.92 15.99
N GLN A 327 -1.35 5.24 16.97
CA GLN A 327 -1.77 5.26 18.39
C GLN A 327 -2.94 6.23 18.60
N LYS A 328 -2.91 7.37 17.89
CA LYS A 328 -4.03 8.33 17.74
C LYS A 328 -5.32 7.57 17.36
N MET A 329 -5.30 6.97 16.17
CA MET A 329 -6.45 6.30 15.54
C MET A 329 -6.98 5.14 16.37
N GLN A 330 -6.10 4.27 16.88
CA GLN A 330 -6.44 3.16 17.77
C GLN A 330 -7.10 3.67 19.06
N ALA A 331 -6.57 4.75 19.67
CA ALA A 331 -7.16 5.36 20.85
C ALA A 331 -8.53 6.03 20.59
N GLN A 332 -8.88 6.31 19.33
CA GLN A 332 -10.12 6.98 18.97
C GLN A 332 -11.18 6.08 18.37
N MET A 333 -10.77 5.01 17.71
CA MET A 333 -11.57 3.79 17.61
C MET A 333 -11.99 3.36 19.03
N ALA A 334 -11.05 3.31 19.99
CA ALA A 334 -11.35 3.02 21.39
C ALA A 334 -12.25 4.09 22.04
N ALA A 335 -12.04 5.39 21.78
CA ALA A 335 -12.89 6.45 22.29
C ALA A 335 -14.32 6.40 21.71
N ARG A 336 -14.48 6.08 20.42
CA ARG A 336 -15.78 5.91 19.75
C ARG A 336 -16.56 4.74 20.37
N VAL A 337 -15.87 3.63 20.67
CA VAL A 337 -16.42 2.48 21.40
C VAL A 337 -16.84 2.86 22.82
N ALA A 338 -15.96 3.52 23.59
CA ALA A 338 -16.27 3.97 24.94
C ALA A 338 -17.43 4.99 24.98
N ALA A 339 -17.56 5.84 23.96
CA ALA A 339 -18.68 6.76 23.81
C ALA A 339 -20.00 6.01 23.51
N LYS A 340 -20.01 5.08 22.54
CA LYS A 340 -21.16 4.19 22.24
C LYS A 340 -21.64 3.46 23.50
N GLN A 341 -20.72 2.86 24.25
CA GLN A 341 -21.03 2.15 25.52
C GLN A 341 -21.66 3.07 26.57
N ARG A 342 -21.17 4.30 26.73
CA ARG A 342 -21.73 5.29 27.68
C ARG A 342 -23.14 5.75 27.30
N VAL A 343 -23.46 5.85 26.02
CA VAL A 343 -24.84 6.18 25.56
C VAL A 343 -25.81 5.04 25.91
N ASN A 344 -25.40 3.79 25.69
CA ASN A 344 -26.24 2.61 25.96
C ASN A 344 -26.43 2.33 27.47
N ALA A 345 -25.52 2.80 28.34
CA ALA A 345 -25.56 2.59 29.78
C ALA A 345 -26.43 3.60 30.57
N ARG A 346 -27.12 4.53 29.89
CA ARG A 346 -27.90 5.59 30.56
C ARG A 346 -29.25 5.07 31.07
N PRO A 347 -29.53 5.09 32.39
CA PRO A 347 -30.83 4.65 32.92
C PRO A 347 -31.96 5.60 32.47
N PRO A 348 -33.21 5.11 32.37
CA PRO A 348 -34.34 5.93 31.96
C PRO A 348 -34.60 7.05 32.95
N THR A 349 -34.70 8.29 32.46
CA THR A 349 -35.07 9.45 33.28
C THR A 349 -36.51 9.29 33.78
N PRO A 350 -36.78 9.50 35.09
CA PRO A 350 -38.14 9.40 35.63
C PRO A 350 -39.06 10.48 35.03
N PRO A 351 -40.38 10.21 34.94
CA PRO A 351 -41.34 11.14 34.33
C PRO A 351 -41.40 12.47 35.09
N ARG A 352 -41.36 13.57 34.34
CA ARG A 352 -41.30 14.93 34.86
C ARG A 352 -42.67 15.37 35.38
N SER A 353 -42.81 15.57 36.68
CA SER A 353 -44.05 16.08 37.29
C SER A 353 -44.33 17.53 36.88
N SER A 354 -45.57 17.81 36.49
CA SER A 354 -46.02 19.14 36.08
C SER A 354 -46.26 20.06 37.29
N PRO A 355 -45.78 21.31 37.28
CA PRO A 355 -46.22 22.33 38.23
C PRO A 355 -47.63 22.87 37.85
N PRO A 356 -48.43 23.35 38.81
CA PRO A 356 -49.77 23.86 38.57
C PRO A 356 -49.80 25.30 38.01
N LEU A 357 -50.97 25.69 37.50
CA LEU A 357 -51.29 27.03 37.02
C LEU A 357 -51.27 28.09 38.14
N SER A 358 -50.82 29.30 37.80
CA SER A 358 -51.13 30.56 38.51
C SER A 358 -51.41 31.67 37.48
N ARG A 359 -52.35 32.56 37.76
CA ARG A 359 -53.06 33.35 36.73
C ARG A 359 -53.32 34.80 37.15
N THR A 360 -52.44 35.71 36.74
CA THR A 360 -52.59 37.19 36.68
C THR A 360 -51.34 37.73 35.95
N GLY A 361 -51.38 38.69 35.01
CA GLY A 361 -52.50 39.41 34.38
C GLY A 361 -52.05 40.82 33.99
N GLN A 362 -52.48 41.31 32.81
CA GLN A 362 -52.42 42.73 32.36
C GLN A 362 -51.00 43.30 32.03
N ASP A 363 -50.79 44.21 31.07
CA ASP A 363 -51.65 44.71 29.96
C ASP A 363 -50.81 45.31 28.79
N GLU A 364 -51.40 45.28 27.58
CA GLU A 364 -51.30 46.25 26.43
C GLU A 364 -49.97 46.61 25.71
N HIS A 365 -50.13 47.24 24.52
CA HIS A 365 -49.14 47.81 23.58
C HIS A 365 -48.14 46.83 22.91
N ALA A 366 -48.23 46.42 21.64
CA ALA A 366 -48.90 46.87 20.39
C ALA A 366 -48.18 47.95 19.55
N LEU A 367 -48.22 47.76 18.22
CA LEU A 367 -47.63 48.58 17.12
C LEU A 367 -46.09 48.56 16.98
N ALA A 368 -45.46 48.76 15.80
CA ALA A 368 -45.85 48.49 14.41
C ALA A 368 -44.60 48.58 13.49
N ARG A 369 -44.63 47.98 12.29
CA ARG A 369 -43.70 48.35 11.19
C ARG A 369 -44.11 49.72 10.60
N PRO A 370 -43.18 50.43 9.94
CA PRO A 370 -43.29 50.44 8.48
C PRO A 370 -41.95 50.25 7.73
N SER A 371 -42.05 49.94 6.44
CA SER A 371 -40.98 50.08 5.45
C SER A 371 -41.36 51.24 4.51
N PRO A 372 -40.38 51.85 3.81
CA PRO A 372 -40.65 52.56 2.56
C PRO A 372 -39.97 51.90 1.36
N SER A 373 -40.64 52.01 0.21
CA SER A 373 -40.08 51.85 -1.15
C SER A 373 -39.54 53.23 -1.64
N SER A 374 -39.14 53.54 -2.89
CA SER A 374 -39.34 52.94 -4.23
C SER A 374 -38.47 53.65 -5.31
N HIS A 375 -38.23 53.00 -6.47
CA HIS A 375 -37.84 53.58 -7.80
C HIS A 375 -36.48 54.33 -7.87
N HIS A 376 -35.69 54.37 -8.94
CA HIS A 376 -35.83 54.24 -10.43
C HIS A 376 -34.58 53.49 -11.01
N SER A 377 -34.33 53.32 -12.33
CA SER A 377 -35.09 52.77 -13.49
C SER A 377 -34.30 53.05 -14.80
N GLY A 378 -34.26 52.12 -15.77
CA GLY A 378 -33.62 52.28 -17.10
C GLY A 378 -32.53 51.21 -17.34
N ARG A 379 -32.47 50.39 -18.41
CA ARG A 379 -32.86 50.47 -19.85
C ARG A 379 -31.85 51.30 -20.68
N ALA A 380 -31.35 50.90 -21.86
CA ALA A 380 -31.68 49.83 -22.84
C ALA A 380 -30.40 49.06 -23.29
N GLU A 381 -30.39 47.79 -23.76
CA GLU A 381 -30.85 47.16 -25.03
C GLU A 381 -29.80 47.19 -26.19
N ASP A 382 -30.08 46.44 -27.27
CA ASP A 382 -29.27 46.10 -28.47
C ASP A 382 -28.05 45.14 -28.30
N GLU A 383 -27.66 44.26 -29.23
CA GLU A 383 -28.29 43.33 -30.22
C GLU A 383 -27.21 42.93 -31.28
N ASN A 384 -27.50 41.91 -32.10
CA ASN A 384 -26.72 41.38 -33.25
C ASN A 384 -25.37 40.65 -33.02
N ALA A 385 -24.89 39.77 -33.91
CA ALA A 385 -25.54 38.68 -34.69
C ALA A 385 -24.54 37.87 -35.56
N SER A 386 -24.93 36.62 -35.88
CA SER A 386 -24.70 35.92 -37.17
C SER A 386 -23.38 35.15 -37.47
N ALA A 387 -23.53 34.25 -38.46
CA ALA A 387 -22.56 33.56 -39.32
C ALA A 387 -21.70 32.39 -38.78
N GLY A 388 -21.97 31.19 -39.32
CA GLY A 388 -20.99 30.11 -39.51
C GLY A 388 -20.21 30.27 -40.84
N PRO A 389 -19.49 29.23 -41.33
CA PRO A 389 -20.20 28.10 -41.95
C PRO A 389 -19.57 26.71 -41.74
N SER A 390 -20.27 25.66 -42.21
CA SER A 390 -19.79 24.26 -42.27
C SER A 390 -19.05 23.96 -43.58
N PHE A 391 -18.25 22.88 -43.63
CA PHE A 391 -17.97 22.18 -44.90
C PHE A 391 -17.60 20.69 -44.76
N SER A 392 -18.05 19.90 -45.74
CA SER A 392 -17.60 18.56 -46.19
C SER A 392 -17.30 17.43 -45.18
N SER A 393 -18.12 16.38 -45.27
CA SER A 393 -17.73 14.99 -45.03
C SER A 393 -16.72 14.49 -46.09
N LEU A 394 -15.85 13.54 -45.73
CA LEU A 394 -15.18 12.65 -46.67
C LEU A 394 -15.05 11.24 -46.06
N SER A 395 -15.43 10.23 -46.84
CA SER A 395 -15.37 8.80 -46.48
C SER A 395 -14.13 8.15 -47.09
N SER A 396 -13.44 7.26 -46.35
CA SER A 396 -12.45 6.36 -46.94
C SER A 396 -12.42 4.98 -46.24
N GLU A 397 -13.07 4.04 -46.91
CA GLU A 397 -12.76 2.60 -47.09
C GLU A 397 -12.03 1.78 -46.01
N HIS A 398 -12.53 0.55 -45.81
CA HIS A 398 -11.83 -0.52 -45.09
C HIS A 398 -10.48 -0.87 -45.74
N THR A 399 -9.48 -1.22 -44.91
CA THR A 399 -8.45 -2.20 -45.29
C THR A 399 -8.04 -3.01 -44.06
N THR A 400 -8.25 -4.33 -44.12
CA THR A 400 -7.91 -5.28 -43.05
C THR A 400 -6.57 -5.98 -43.29
N PRO A 401 -5.65 -6.02 -42.31
CA PRO A 401 -4.52 -6.95 -42.32
C PRO A 401 -4.84 -8.23 -41.54
N SER A 402 -4.82 -9.39 -42.22
CA SER A 402 -4.88 -10.72 -41.58
C SER A 402 -3.50 -11.11 -40.99
N PRO A 403 -3.40 -12.01 -39.99
CA PRO A 403 -2.30 -11.99 -39.02
C PRO A 403 -0.97 -12.58 -39.51
N ALA A 404 0.13 -11.97 -39.06
CA ALA A 404 1.49 -12.45 -39.31
C ALA A 404 1.85 -13.69 -38.46
N LYS A 405 2.66 -14.58 -39.03
CA LYS A 405 2.97 -15.92 -38.46
C LYS A 405 3.89 -15.83 -37.23
N VAL A 406 3.44 -16.40 -36.11
CA VAL A 406 4.24 -16.56 -34.87
C VAL A 406 5.41 -17.52 -35.10
N LYS A 407 6.66 -17.03 -34.95
CA LYS A 407 7.85 -17.88 -34.87
C LYS A 407 8.06 -18.37 -33.43
N LYS A 408 8.11 -19.69 -33.23
CA LYS A 408 8.52 -20.29 -31.95
C LYS A 408 9.99 -19.94 -31.66
N VAL A 409 10.27 -19.43 -30.45
CA VAL A 409 11.63 -19.27 -29.91
C VAL A 409 11.84 -20.29 -28.79
N SER A 410 12.97 -21.00 -28.81
CA SER A 410 13.27 -22.07 -27.87
C SER A 410 13.74 -21.55 -26.51
N LYS A 411 13.25 -22.14 -25.41
CA LYS A 411 13.71 -21.85 -24.05
C LYS A 411 15.08 -22.51 -23.79
N LYS A 412 16.16 -21.73 -23.82
CA LYS A 412 17.42 -22.16 -23.20
C LYS A 412 17.32 -22.00 -21.68
N HIS A 413 17.76 -23.00 -20.93
CA HIS A 413 17.83 -22.94 -19.48
C HIS A 413 18.95 -21.99 -19.05
N LEU A 414 18.72 -21.21 -18.00
CA LEU A 414 19.73 -20.35 -17.38
C LEU A 414 20.00 -20.87 -15.96
N HIS A 415 21.19 -21.41 -15.72
CA HIS A 415 21.62 -21.73 -14.36
C HIS A 415 21.87 -20.43 -13.59
N VAL A 416 21.21 -20.27 -12.45
CA VAL A 416 21.49 -19.20 -11.49
C VAL A 416 22.20 -19.83 -10.29
N ARG A 417 23.41 -19.34 -9.96
CA ARG A 417 24.09 -19.73 -8.73
C ARG A 417 23.32 -19.17 -7.54
N VAL A 418 22.96 -20.05 -6.60
CA VAL A 418 22.56 -19.64 -5.25
C VAL A 418 23.78 -19.06 -4.55
N LEU A 419 23.62 -17.90 -3.93
CA LEU A 419 24.52 -17.39 -2.90
C LEU A 419 23.77 -17.50 -1.58
N SER A 420 24.38 -18.16 -0.60
CA SER A 420 23.86 -18.21 0.76
C SER A 420 23.86 -16.81 1.37
N PHE A 421 22.76 -16.47 2.05
CA PHE A 421 22.68 -15.32 2.93
C PHE A 421 22.47 -15.85 4.35
N ASP A 422 23.41 -15.56 5.25
CA ASP A 422 23.23 -15.86 6.66
C ASP A 422 22.05 -15.03 7.21
N HIS A 423 21.27 -15.63 8.10
CA HIS A 423 20.18 -14.96 8.81
C HIS A 423 20.41 -15.11 10.31
N ASN A 424 20.71 -14.00 10.97
CA ASN A 424 20.53 -13.85 12.41
C ASN A 424 20.40 -12.37 12.78
N SER A 425 19.80 -12.09 13.94
CA SER A 425 19.44 -10.76 14.47
C SER A 425 18.19 -10.10 13.86
N ASP A 426 17.03 -10.34 14.46
CA ASP A 426 15.89 -9.40 14.44
C ASP A 426 16.19 -8.22 15.39
N PRO A 427 16.18 -6.94 14.95
CA PRO A 427 16.46 -5.79 15.82
C PRO A 427 15.18 -5.13 16.35
N GLU A 428 14.52 -5.75 17.33
CA GLU A 428 13.35 -5.18 18.05
C GLU A 428 13.49 -5.20 19.58
N GLU A 429 14.64 -4.76 20.11
CA GLU A 429 14.73 -4.22 21.47
C GLU A 429 15.55 -2.91 21.47
N GLU A 430 14.89 -1.78 21.73
CA GLU A 430 15.55 -0.57 22.23
C GLU A 430 14.72 0.00 23.39
N SER A 431 15.31 0.03 24.59
CA SER A 431 14.65 0.49 25.81
C SER A 431 14.92 1.97 26.05
N THR A 432 13.93 2.67 26.62
CA THR A 432 13.96 4.14 26.78
C THR A 432 15.11 4.60 27.68
N PRO A 433 16.01 5.50 27.22
CA PRO A 433 17.15 5.94 28.03
C PRO A 433 16.74 6.93 29.12
N THR A 434 16.85 6.51 30.38
CA THR A 434 16.65 7.40 31.54
C THR A 434 17.78 8.43 31.69
N LEU A 435 17.43 9.70 31.83
CA LEU A 435 18.36 10.80 32.09
C LEU A 435 19.14 10.63 33.41
N ARG A 436 20.48 10.62 33.33
CA ARG A 436 21.36 11.02 34.44
C ARG A 436 22.47 11.97 33.96
N ARG A 437 22.89 12.86 34.86
CA ARG A 437 23.74 14.04 34.58
C ARG A 437 25.18 13.84 35.05
N SER A 438 26.13 14.32 34.23
CA SER A 438 27.39 14.97 34.66
C SER A 438 28.46 14.06 35.33
N PRO A 439 29.73 14.53 35.51
CA PRO A 439 30.30 15.86 35.22
C PRO A 439 31.57 15.89 34.33
N ARG A 440 31.95 17.10 33.90
CA ARG A 440 33.28 17.43 33.34
C ARG A 440 34.37 17.40 34.42
N LYS A 441 35.64 17.18 34.00
CA LYS A 441 36.86 17.75 34.61
C LYS A 441 37.81 18.24 33.50
N ASN A 442 38.81 19.06 33.85
CA ASN A 442 39.54 19.93 32.91
C ASN A 442 41.05 19.64 32.80
N ALA A 443 41.60 19.82 31.59
CA ALA A 443 42.93 20.44 31.28
C ALA A 443 44.23 19.76 31.81
N PRO A 444 45.46 20.18 31.40
CA PRO A 444 45.85 21.28 30.49
C PRO A 444 46.86 20.94 29.35
N ASN A 445 47.19 21.97 28.57
CA ASN A 445 48.10 22.08 27.41
C ASN A 445 49.50 21.43 27.51
N THR A 446 50.08 21.13 26.33
CA THR A 446 51.35 21.75 25.83
C THR A 446 51.31 21.89 24.28
N ASN A 447 52.15 22.78 23.72
CA ASN A 447 52.24 23.08 22.28
C ASN A 447 53.23 22.14 21.54
N VAL A 448 53.14 22.07 20.20
CA VAL A 448 54.18 22.58 19.26
C VAL A 448 53.71 22.48 17.78
N GLU A 449 54.33 23.29 16.93
CA GLU A 449 54.12 23.63 15.52
C GLU A 449 53.95 22.48 14.49
N GLY A 450 53.45 22.83 13.28
CA GLY A 450 54.19 22.47 12.08
C GLY A 450 53.42 22.00 10.83
N ALA A 451 53.44 22.84 9.78
CA ALA A 451 53.31 22.52 8.35
C ALA A 451 52.00 21.88 7.79
N ALA A 452 51.65 22.28 6.55
CA ALA A 452 50.53 21.74 5.78
C ALA A 452 51.01 21.13 4.45
N ILE A 453 50.31 20.09 3.96
CA ILE A 453 50.61 19.45 2.66
C ILE A 453 49.32 19.25 1.86
N THR A 454 49.33 19.64 0.59
CA THR A 454 48.23 19.46 -0.38
C THR A 454 48.41 18.19 -1.23
N PRO A 455 47.32 17.55 -1.69
CA PRO A 455 47.42 16.30 -2.46
C PRO A 455 47.86 16.51 -3.91
N LYS A 456 48.81 15.69 -4.39
CA LYS A 456 49.24 15.67 -5.80
C LYS A 456 48.51 14.61 -6.63
N ARG A 457 48.20 14.98 -7.88
CA ARG A 457 47.61 14.13 -8.93
C ARG A 457 48.71 13.77 -9.96
N PRO A 458 48.90 12.48 -10.34
CA PRO A 458 49.84 12.10 -11.40
C PRO A 458 49.28 12.36 -12.81
N ALA A 459 50.16 12.42 -13.80
CA ALA A 459 49.84 12.93 -15.14
C ALA A 459 50.14 11.94 -16.29
N ARG A 460 49.59 12.29 -17.45
CA ARG A 460 49.75 11.65 -18.77
C ARG A 460 51.23 11.53 -19.17
N LYS A 461 51.58 10.48 -19.93
CA LYS A 461 52.74 10.49 -20.85
C LYS A 461 52.29 10.07 -22.25
N HIS A 462 52.90 10.68 -23.26
CA HIS A 462 52.81 10.28 -24.67
C HIS A 462 54.15 9.65 -25.07
N THR A 463 54.11 8.70 -26.00
CA THR A 463 55.25 8.31 -26.84
C THR A 463 54.75 8.10 -28.27
N SER A 464 55.62 8.33 -29.25
CA SER A 464 55.28 8.33 -30.68
C SER A 464 56.42 7.74 -31.50
N THR A 465 56.10 6.88 -32.46
CA THR A 465 57.03 6.38 -33.49
C THR A 465 56.31 6.27 -34.82
N SER A 466 57.06 6.41 -35.92
CA SER A 466 56.51 6.72 -37.25
C SER A 466 56.69 5.61 -38.29
N ALA A 467 55.63 5.39 -39.06
CA ALA A 467 55.57 5.22 -40.52
C ALA A 467 56.74 4.56 -41.29
N ALA A 468 56.38 3.52 -42.06
CA ALA A 468 56.99 3.18 -43.35
C ALA A 468 55.88 2.75 -44.33
N SER A 469 56.11 2.82 -45.65
CA SER A 469 55.05 2.84 -46.67
C SER A 469 55.09 1.67 -47.67
N LYS A 470 53.95 1.42 -48.34
CA LYS A 470 53.90 0.95 -49.74
C LYS A 470 52.51 1.14 -50.38
N SER A 471 52.49 1.37 -51.69
CA SER A 471 51.32 1.45 -52.58
C SER A 471 50.89 0.05 -53.08
N GLY A 472 49.72 -0.19 -53.70
CA GLY A 472 48.58 0.67 -54.04
C GLY A 472 48.21 0.64 -55.54
N LYS A 473 46.93 0.40 -55.90
CA LYS A 473 46.35 0.63 -57.27
C LYS A 473 44.85 0.30 -57.38
N SER A 474 44.10 1.14 -58.12
CA SER A 474 42.90 0.81 -58.94
C SER A 474 41.63 0.26 -58.25
N LYS A 475 40.39 0.46 -58.75
CA LYS A 475 39.85 1.30 -59.84
C LYS A 475 38.38 1.69 -59.46
N ALA A 476 37.75 2.63 -60.19
CA ALA A 476 36.44 3.18 -59.82
C ALA A 476 35.39 3.14 -60.96
N LYS A 477 34.10 3.23 -60.57
CA LYS A 477 32.90 3.45 -61.41
C LYS A 477 32.58 2.28 -62.39
N SER A 478 31.37 2.17 -62.97
CA SER A 478 30.27 3.14 -63.07
C SER A 478 28.86 2.50 -62.95
N ARG A 479 27.84 3.37 -62.91
CA ARG A 479 26.41 3.06 -63.07
C ARG A 479 26.13 2.22 -64.33
N ARG A 480 25.06 1.43 -64.28
CA ARG A 480 23.93 1.67 -65.18
C ARG A 480 22.64 1.71 -64.36
#